data_AF-A0A8T5SJ74-F1
#
_entry.id   AF-A0A8T5SJ74-F1
#
_cell.length_a   1.000
_cell.length_b   1.000
_cell.length_c   1.000
_cell.angle_alpha   90.00
_cell.angle_beta   90.00
_cell.angle_gamma   90.00
#
_symmetry.space_group_name_H-M   'P 1'
#
loop_
_entity.id
_entity.type
_entity.pdbx_description
1 polymer ?
#
loop_
_entity_poly.entity_id
_entity_poly.type
_entity_poly.pdbx_seq_one_letter_code
_entity_poly.pdbx_strand_id
1 'polypeptide(L)'
;IRVGTDNAERKRNTIFGFAGVDLTDPTKEIVVVEQSFAIGHYLARQKTLNRIIWKINPNYRAGDNSYFSMNDDDEMRLLVPYSISKSWRVEDTSDIAMATYLEKLGGVLEFDSEGNLIEDYTDFALLPDYARIQCYPEDWLEFNINKWGRHRKGDHEFAYFFTTSEQLGISWFDDVRVIYDANEGETSQYIMLTQPESESQLLRGAIKANASGIFFFDWSDLSPKPIDTLNAIQHCATALDIEIGTTDHNFYPILPLLFPIRDTYLNMTDYAYVVPIQLSNIRFGGVCITNPFDPSGVQTVIEFAEELDTVDDVLNEALNSYFLMLGAETPTVDNKTETLNITAYTSFEQDGDTIYVAYGNLTSYPYGNSTPFAENTTVWFTQDFLNVSQWQQVIFLQVGDVLELNVTEVNEIFYCLEIISVT
;
A
#
# COMPACT_ATOMS: atom_id res chain seq x y z
N ILE A 1 -5.61 -3.80 -22.45
CA ILE A 1 -6.59 -2.93 -23.19
C ILE A 1 -6.34 -3.06 -24.69
N ARG A 2 -6.95 -4.01 -25.39
CA ARG A 2 -6.84 -4.09 -26.87
C ARG A 2 -7.73 -3.03 -27.53
N VAL A 3 -7.12 -2.00 -28.09
CA VAL A 3 -7.85 -1.00 -28.90
C VAL A 3 -8.11 -1.60 -30.31
N GLY A 4 -9.24 -2.19 -30.56
CA GLY A 4 -9.52 -2.78 -31.90
C GLY A 4 -10.26 -1.78 -32.81
N THR A 5 -10.03 -2.05 -34.25
CA THR A 5 -10.69 -1.35 -35.37
C THR A 5 -11.79 -2.25 -35.95
N ASP A 6 -13.10 -1.64 -36.24
CA ASP A 6 -14.17 -2.45 -36.87
C ASP A 6 -13.79 -2.83 -38.31
N ASN A 7 -14.70 -3.78 -38.96
CA ASN A 7 -14.64 -4.42 -40.29
C ASN A 7 -14.52 -3.39 -41.42
N ALA A 8 -14.53 -2.11 -41.02
CA ALA A 8 -14.31 -1.01 -41.99
C ALA A 8 -13.05 -0.20 -41.61
N GLU A 9 -12.19 -0.74 -40.75
CA GLU A 9 -10.90 -0.12 -40.35
C GLU A 9 -11.11 1.26 -39.73
N ARG A 10 -12.36 1.60 -39.24
CA ARG A 10 -12.54 2.84 -38.46
C ARG A 10 -12.18 2.61 -36.98
N LYS A 11 -11.22 3.39 -36.40
CA LYS A 11 -10.80 3.29 -34.98
C LYS A 11 -11.98 3.50 -34.04
N ARG A 12 -12.73 2.47 -33.68
CA ARG A 12 -13.77 2.63 -32.65
C ARG A 12 -13.15 2.50 -31.26
N ASN A 13 -13.24 3.59 -30.44
CA ASN A 13 -12.80 3.83 -29.04
C ASN A 13 -13.53 2.89 -28.07
N THR A 14 -13.26 1.58 -28.25
CA THR A 14 -14.05 0.65 -27.39
C THR A 14 -13.09 -0.29 -26.66
N ILE A 15 -13.20 -0.18 -25.28
CA ILE A 15 -12.53 -1.25 -24.51
C ILE A 15 -13.32 -2.56 -24.65
N PHE A 16 -12.59 -3.60 -25.14
CA PHE A 16 -13.29 -4.85 -25.53
C PHE A 16 -13.23 -5.86 -24.37
N GLY A 17 -12.54 -5.39 -23.31
CA GLY A 17 -12.51 -6.34 -22.18
C GLY A 17 -11.38 -6.01 -21.22
N PHE A 18 -11.50 -6.55 -20.02
CA PHE A 18 -10.51 -6.32 -18.95
C PHE A 18 -9.86 -7.66 -18.58
N ALA A 19 -8.56 -7.50 -18.45
CA ALA A 19 -7.87 -8.70 -17.89
C ALA A 19 -7.40 -8.39 -16.45
N GLY A 20 -7.93 -9.27 -15.57
CA GLY A 20 -7.57 -9.07 -14.14
C GLY A 20 -6.55 -10.15 -13.71
N VAL A 21 -5.49 -9.66 -13.03
CA VAL A 21 -4.51 -10.63 -12.48
C VAL A 21 -4.54 -10.52 -10.95
N ASP A 22 -4.55 -11.75 -10.38
CA ASP A 22 -4.46 -11.73 -8.91
C ASP A 22 -3.05 -11.25 -8.46
N LEU A 23 -3.17 -10.07 -7.72
CA LEU A 23 -1.87 -9.41 -7.38
C LEU A 23 -1.16 -10.19 -6.28
N THR A 24 -1.87 -11.10 -5.65
CA THR A 24 -1.20 -11.81 -4.54
C THR A 24 -0.75 -13.21 -4.98
N ASP A 25 -1.12 -13.58 -6.22
CA ASP A 25 -0.72 -14.92 -6.70
C ASP A 25 -0.65 -14.89 -8.24
N PRO A 26 0.50 -14.68 -8.67
CA PRO A 26 0.70 -14.51 -10.13
C PRO A 26 0.53 -15.83 -10.87
N THR A 27 0.38 -17.00 -10.14
CA THR A 27 0.19 -18.30 -10.83
C THR A 27 -1.31 -18.55 -11.09
N LYS A 28 -2.12 -17.67 -10.55
CA LYS A 28 -3.56 -17.85 -10.79
C LYS A 28 -3.92 -17.32 -12.19
N GLU A 29 -4.93 -18.15 -12.79
CA GLU A 29 -5.29 -17.81 -14.18
C GLU A 29 -5.82 -16.37 -14.26
N ILE A 30 -5.41 -15.69 -15.37
CA ILE A 30 -5.91 -14.33 -15.66
C ILE A 30 -7.44 -14.37 -15.84
N VAL A 31 -8.07 -13.51 -15.02
CA VAL A 31 -9.52 -13.38 -15.22
C VAL A 31 -9.80 -12.39 -16.37
N VAL A 32 -10.49 -13.01 -17.35
CA VAL A 32 -10.81 -12.11 -18.48
C VAL A 32 -12.31 -11.74 -18.40
N VAL A 33 -12.45 -10.42 -18.26
CA VAL A 33 -13.85 -9.92 -18.33
C VAL A 33 -14.12 -9.33 -19.72
N GLU A 34 -15.00 -10.14 -20.43
CA GLU A 34 -15.30 -9.66 -21.81
C GLU A 34 -16.48 -8.70 -21.79
N GLN A 35 -16.14 -7.47 -21.57
CA GLN A 35 -17.17 -6.43 -21.52
C GLN A 35 -16.71 -5.23 -22.37
N SER A 36 -17.57 -4.91 -23.28
CA SER A 36 -17.20 -3.75 -24.12
C SER A 36 -17.66 -2.44 -23.46
N PHE A 37 -16.79 -1.57 -23.41
CA PHE A 37 -17.13 -0.25 -22.85
C PHE A 37 -17.07 0.80 -23.95
N ALA A 38 -18.26 1.39 -24.21
CA ALA A 38 -18.37 2.42 -25.27
C ALA A 38 -17.83 3.77 -24.79
N ILE A 39 -16.61 3.79 -24.45
CA ILE A 39 -16.10 5.08 -23.93
C ILE A 39 -15.19 5.70 -24.99
N GLY A 40 -15.73 6.75 -25.78
CA GLY A 40 -15.17 7.74 -26.74
C GLY A 40 -13.68 8.01 -26.48
N HIS A 41 -12.77 7.69 -27.32
CA HIS A 41 -11.35 7.97 -27.63
C HIS A 41 -10.73 8.95 -26.62
N TYR A 42 -11.18 8.84 -25.23
CA TYR A 42 -10.33 9.70 -24.38
C TYR A 42 -10.86 9.72 -22.95
N LEU A 43 -11.67 8.80 -22.58
CA LEU A 43 -12.06 8.69 -21.15
C LEU A 43 -10.96 7.99 -20.36
N ALA A 44 -10.02 7.30 -21.14
CA ALA A 44 -8.72 6.94 -20.52
C ALA A 44 -7.74 8.11 -20.60
N ARG A 45 -8.10 9.36 -21.33
CA ARG A 45 -7.40 10.66 -21.30
C ARG A 45 -8.41 11.81 -21.17
N GLN A 46 -8.56 12.53 -20.01
CA GLN A 46 -9.16 13.62 -19.21
C GLN A 46 -10.04 14.52 -20.06
N LYS A 47 -10.05 14.66 -21.49
CA LYS A 47 -10.75 15.78 -22.16
C LYS A 47 -12.17 15.39 -22.55
N THR A 48 -12.61 14.17 -22.95
CA THR A 48 -13.98 13.74 -23.27
C THR A 48 -14.77 13.47 -21.98
N LEU A 49 -14.12 12.91 -21.02
CA LEU A 49 -14.78 12.75 -19.70
C LEU A 49 -15.16 14.12 -19.11
N ASN A 50 -14.38 15.06 -19.36
CA ASN A 50 -14.68 16.41 -18.83
C ASN A 50 -15.91 17.01 -19.52
N ARG A 51 -16.00 16.70 -20.80
CA ARG A 51 -17.19 17.23 -21.52
C ARG A 51 -18.48 16.59 -21.00
N ILE A 52 -18.46 15.26 -20.90
CA ILE A 52 -19.65 14.55 -20.37
C ILE A 52 -20.00 15.08 -18.97
N ILE A 53 -18.98 15.20 -18.17
CA ILE A 53 -19.22 15.67 -16.79
C ILE A 53 -19.74 17.12 -16.83
N TRP A 54 -19.13 17.94 -17.71
CA TRP A 54 -19.61 19.33 -17.87
C TRP A 54 -21.11 19.34 -18.19
N LYS A 55 -21.56 18.42 -19.04
CA LYS A 55 -23.00 18.41 -19.41
C LYS A 55 -23.86 18.01 -18.21
N ILE A 56 -23.26 17.20 -17.38
CA ILE A 56 -24.02 16.85 -16.16
C ILE A 56 -24.11 18.08 -15.25
N ASN A 57 -22.91 18.65 -15.02
CA ASN A 57 -22.80 19.88 -14.21
C ASN A 57 -21.48 20.60 -14.53
N PRO A 58 -21.67 21.79 -14.99
CA PRO A 58 -20.48 22.51 -15.46
C PRO A 58 -19.55 22.92 -14.31
N ASN A 59 -20.06 22.73 -13.17
CA ASN A 59 -19.20 23.08 -12.02
C ASN A 59 -18.39 21.87 -11.52
N TYR A 60 -18.64 20.72 -12.10
CA TYR A 60 -17.87 19.54 -11.68
C TYR A 60 -16.51 19.54 -12.38
N ARG A 61 -15.55 19.17 -11.53
CA ARG A 61 -14.19 19.04 -12.10
C ARG A 61 -13.66 17.64 -11.81
N ALA A 62 -13.40 16.93 -12.91
CA ALA A 62 -12.98 15.53 -12.73
C ALA A 62 -11.46 15.48 -12.49
N GLY A 63 -11.13 14.52 -11.54
CA GLY A 63 -9.69 14.32 -11.30
C GLY A 63 -9.09 13.41 -12.37
N ASP A 64 -7.75 13.50 -12.54
CA ASP A 64 -7.02 12.66 -13.52
C ASP A 64 -6.95 11.20 -13.03
N ASN A 65 -7.73 10.82 -12.01
CA ASN A 65 -7.56 9.45 -11.45
C ASN A 65 -8.87 8.67 -11.53
N SER A 66 -9.58 8.83 -12.70
CA SER A 66 -10.73 7.91 -12.85
C SER A 66 -10.25 6.45 -12.99
N TYR A 67 -11.17 5.52 -12.49
CA TYR A 67 -10.68 4.13 -12.50
C TYR A 67 -11.87 3.18 -12.70
N PHE A 68 -11.44 1.97 -13.21
CA PHE A 68 -12.47 0.93 -13.40
C PHE A 68 -12.43 -0.04 -12.21
N SER A 69 -13.68 -0.40 -11.82
CA SER A 69 -13.79 -1.38 -10.72
C SER A 69 -15.01 -2.27 -10.94
N MET A 70 -14.71 -3.54 -10.52
CA MET A 70 -15.80 -4.51 -10.73
C MET A 70 -16.80 -4.44 -9.57
N ASN A 71 -18.09 -4.32 -10.00
CA ASN A 71 -19.10 -4.31 -8.93
C ASN A 71 -19.50 -5.71 -8.48
N ASP A 72 -20.56 -5.83 -7.56
CA ASP A 72 -20.92 -7.13 -6.94
C ASP A 72 -21.62 -8.04 -7.96
N ASP A 73 -21.96 -7.49 -9.09
CA ASP A 73 -22.59 -8.32 -10.15
C ASP A 73 -21.59 -8.66 -11.24
N ASP A 74 -20.31 -8.43 -10.98
CA ASP A 74 -19.22 -8.77 -11.92
C ASP A 74 -19.28 -7.91 -13.17
N GLU A 75 -19.79 -6.73 -12.97
CA GLU A 75 -19.78 -5.77 -14.10
C GLU A 75 -18.75 -4.68 -13.81
N MET A 76 -18.03 -4.42 -14.90
CA MET A 76 -17.06 -3.31 -14.75
C MET A 76 -17.78 -1.94 -14.80
N ARG A 77 -17.28 -1.07 -13.77
CA ARG A 77 -17.86 0.29 -13.68
C ARG A 77 -16.74 1.33 -13.79
N LEU A 78 -17.12 2.44 -14.50
CA LEU A 78 -16.18 3.57 -14.45
C LEU A 78 -16.53 4.54 -13.31
N LEU A 79 -15.50 4.75 -12.50
CA LEU A 79 -15.72 5.63 -11.35
C LEU A 79 -14.85 6.89 -11.51
N VAL A 80 -15.62 8.04 -11.23
CA VAL A 80 -14.91 9.30 -11.52
C VAL A 80 -15.06 10.23 -10.31
N PRO A 81 -13.98 10.27 -9.52
CA PRO A 81 -14.03 11.27 -8.44
C PRO A 81 -13.99 12.70 -8.99
N TYR A 82 -14.71 13.58 -8.25
CA TYR A 82 -14.74 14.97 -8.82
C TYR A 82 -14.79 15.96 -7.66
N SER A 83 -14.27 17.15 -8.01
CA SER A 83 -14.46 18.30 -7.10
C SER A 83 -15.43 19.31 -7.72
N ILE A 84 -15.90 20.21 -6.84
CA ILE A 84 -16.88 21.22 -7.32
C ILE A 84 -16.21 22.59 -7.23
N SER A 85 -16.20 23.19 -8.43
CA SER A 85 -15.69 24.58 -8.44
C SER A 85 -16.83 25.59 -8.25
N LYS A 86 -16.77 26.35 -7.06
CA LYS A 86 -17.79 27.41 -6.90
C LYS A 86 -17.16 28.77 -7.20
N SER A 87 -17.60 29.35 -8.31
CA SER A 87 -17.14 30.74 -8.53
C SER A 87 -17.87 31.70 -7.59
N TRP A 88 -17.23 32.24 -6.48
CA TRP A 88 -17.89 33.32 -5.70
C TRP A 88 -17.66 34.66 -6.40
N ARG A 89 -18.71 35.15 -7.10
CA ARG A 89 -18.58 36.55 -7.57
C ARG A 89 -18.87 37.53 -6.42
N VAL A 90 -17.79 38.13 -5.75
CA VAL A 90 -18.08 39.23 -4.80
C VAL A 90 -18.28 40.54 -5.57
N GLU A 91 -19.53 40.84 -5.99
CA GLU A 91 -19.82 42.12 -6.68
C GLU A 91 -19.66 43.29 -5.70
N ASP A 92 -18.37 43.81 -5.44
CA ASP A 92 -18.37 45.15 -4.79
C ASP A 92 -18.09 46.23 -5.84
N THR A 93 -19.09 47.17 -6.11
CA THR A 93 -19.19 48.52 -6.70
C THR A 93 -17.81 49.15 -6.91
N SER A 94 -16.66 48.39 -6.95
CA SER A 94 -15.43 48.99 -7.49
C SER A 94 -14.54 47.90 -8.10
N ASP A 95 -14.91 47.44 -9.28
CA ASP A 95 -14.13 46.89 -10.41
C ASP A 95 -12.83 46.23 -9.91
N ILE A 96 -12.88 45.21 -9.04
CA ILE A 96 -11.90 44.12 -9.14
C ILE A 96 -12.62 42.79 -8.84
N ALA A 97 -13.33 42.19 -9.83
CA ALA A 97 -13.85 40.80 -9.75
C ALA A 97 -12.71 39.82 -9.40
N MET A 98 -12.37 39.66 -8.16
CA MET A 98 -11.46 38.55 -7.80
C MET A 98 -12.24 37.24 -7.71
N ALA A 99 -12.37 36.45 -8.85
CA ALA A 99 -12.95 35.09 -8.79
C ALA A 99 -12.07 34.17 -7.93
N THR A 100 -12.28 34.16 -6.59
CA THR A 100 -11.58 33.07 -5.87
C THR A 100 -12.31 31.74 -6.11
N TYR A 101 -11.66 30.78 -6.90
CA TYR A 101 -12.26 29.45 -7.17
C TYR A 101 -12.11 28.55 -5.93
N LEU A 102 -13.06 28.70 -5.01
CA LEU A 102 -13.02 27.68 -3.93
C LEU A 102 -13.51 26.32 -4.45
N GLU A 103 -12.53 25.35 -4.48
CA GLU A 103 -12.95 24.00 -4.91
C GLU A 103 -13.27 23.14 -3.69
N LYS A 104 -14.46 22.65 -3.65
CA LYS A 104 -14.84 21.71 -2.58
C LYS A 104 -14.92 20.27 -3.12
N LEU A 105 -14.66 19.47 -2.11
CA LEU A 105 -14.82 18.05 -2.52
C LEU A 105 -16.26 17.77 -2.96
N GLY A 106 -16.30 17.11 -4.14
CA GLY A 106 -17.65 16.85 -4.69
C GLY A 106 -18.14 15.45 -4.34
N GLY A 107 -17.61 14.44 -5.02
CA GLY A 107 -18.02 13.03 -4.81
C GLY A 107 -17.47 12.14 -5.93
N VAL A 108 -18.20 11.00 -6.14
CA VAL A 108 -17.74 10.05 -7.18
C VAL A 108 -18.92 9.74 -8.12
N LEU A 109 -18.66 9.94 -9.36
CA LEU A 109 -19.66 9.54 -10.37
C LEU A 109 -19.42 8.10 -10.82
N GLU A 110 -20.58 7.44 -11.03
CA GLU A 110 -20.47 6.04 -11.53
C GLU A 110 -21.17 5.93 -12.88
N PHE A 111 -20.38 5.28 -13.79
CA PHE A 111 -20.93 5.13 -15.15
C PHE A 111 -20.95 3.64 -15.52
N ASP A 112 -22.00 3.32 -16.37
CA ASP A 112 -22.04 1.92 -16.84
C ASP A 112 -21.26 1.81 -18.17
N SER A 113 -21.20 0.60 -18.69
CA SER A 113 -20.35 0.30 -19.87
C SER A 113 -20.83 1.04 -21.11
N GLU A 114 -22.06 1.55 -21.09
CA GLU A 114 -22.56 2.33 -22.25
C GLU A 114 -22.31 3.83 -22.06
N GLY A 115 -21.71 4.18 -20.92
CA GLY A 115 -21.40 5.62 -20.68
C GLY A 115 -22.56 6.35 -19.98
N ASN A 116 -23.53 5.61 -19.59
CA ASN A 116 -24.63 6.27 -18.84
C ASN A 116 -24.29 6.41 -17.35
N LEU A 117 -24.72 7.68 -16.90
CA LEU A 117 -24.51 7.90 -15.45
C LEU A 117 -25.48 7.04 -14.63
N ILE A 118 -24.92 6.26 -13.77
CA ILE A 118 -25.77 5.37 -12.92
C ILE A 118 -26.07 6.07 -11.59
N GLU A 119 -24.91 6.59 -11.03
CA GLU A 119 -25.13 7.21 -9.70
C GLU A 119 -24.10 8.33 -9.49
N ASP A 120 -24.54 9.38 -8.77
CA ASP A 120 -23.68 10.46 -8.27
C ASP A 120 -23.62 10.41 -6.73
N TYR A 121 -22.46 9.86 -6.30
CA TYR A 121 -22.32 9.71 -4.84
C TYR A 121 -21.73 10.99 -4.24
N THR A 122 -22.54 11.73 -3.61
CA THR A 122 -22.00 12.99 -3.01
C THR A 122 -21.66 12.76 -1.53
N ASP A 123 -22.20 11.65 -1.03
CA ASP A 123 -21.88 11.22 0.35
C ASP A 123 -21.06 9.91 0.31
N PHE A 124 -19.80 10.10 0.88
CA PHE A 124 -18.88 8.93 0.74
C PHE A 124 -19.35 7.76 1.59
N ALA A 125 -20.21 8.02 2.51
CA ALA A 125 -20.73 6.91 3.34
C ALA A 125 -21.62 5.98 2.52
N LEU A 126 -22.00 6.45 1.38
CA LEU A 126 -22.93 5.61 0.58
C LEU A 126 -22.17 4.92 -0.55
N LEU A 127 -20.83 5.12 -0.52
CA LEU A 127 -20.07 4.51 -1.63
C LEU A 127 -19.95 3.00 -1.43
N PRO A 128 -20.30 2.30 -2.48
CA PRO A 128 -20.07 0.86 -2.35
C PRO A 128 -18.56 0.53 -2.32
N ASP A 129 -18.25 -0.70 -1.76
CA ASP A 129 -16.83 -1.08 -1.55
C ASP A 129 -16.03 -1.00 -2.86
N TYR A 130 -16.61 -1.41 -3.92
CA TYR A 130 -15.84 -1.45 -5.19
C TYR A 130 -15.59 -0.02 -5.72
N ALA A 131 -16.32 0.99 -5.12
CA ALA A 131 -16.10 2.37 -5.62
C ALA A 131 -15.23 3.15 -4.64
N ARG A 132 -14.59 2.49 -3.65
CA ARG A 132 -13.86 3.23 -2.60
C ARG A 132 -12.36 3.13 -2.84
N ILE A 133 -11.91 2.94 -4.06
CA ILE A 133 -10.48 2.70 -4.31
C ILE A 133 -9.74 4.04 -4.39
N GLN A 134 -10.37 5.05 -5.08
CA GLN A 134 -9.80 6.41 -5.15
C GLN A 134 -10.92 7.45 -5.10
N CYS A 135 -11.18 7.89 -3.82
CA CYS A 135 -12.43 8.65 -3.63
C CYS A 135 -12.16 10.16 -3.76
N TYR A 136 -10.90 10.50 -3.81
CA TYR A 136 -10.59 11.95 -3.90
C TYR A 136 -9.86 12.22 -5.22
N PRO A 137 -10.34 13.31 -5.86
CA PRO A 137 -9.60 13.69 -7.07
C PRO A 137 -8.15 14.12 -6.74
N GLU A 138 -7.19 13.52 -7.52
CA GLU A 138 -5.76 13.74 -7.22
C GLU A 138 -5.41 15.23 -7.29
N ASP A 139 -5.90 15.93 -8.29
CA ASP A 139 -5.55 17.37 -8.44
C ASP A 139 -6.12 18.20 -7.28
N TRP A 140 -7.36 17.85 -7.01
CA TRP A 140 -7.95 18.56 -5.86
C TRP A 140 -7.15 18.31 -4.57
N LEU A 141 -6.85 17.03 -4.29
CA LEU A 141 -6.13 16.68 -3.04
C LEU A 141 -4.75 17.35 -3.01
N GLU A 142 -3.99 17.36 -4.10
CA GLU A 142 -2.63 17.94 -4.12
C GLU A 142 -2.70 19.46 -4.01
N PHE A 143 -3.71 20.00 -4.74
CA PHE A 143 -3.90 21.45 -4.63
C PHE A 143 -4.19 21.86 -3.18
N ASN A 144 -5.10 21.19 -2.50
CA ASN A 144 -5.51 21.60 -1.14
C ASN A 144 -4.40 21.30 -0.13
N ILE A 145 -3.65 20.27 -0.32
CA ILE A 145 -2.51 20.01 0.59
C ILE A 145 -1.51 21.17 0.49
N ASN A 146 -1.31 21.56 -0.73
CA ASN A 146 -0.41 22.72 -0.88
C ASN A 146 -0.95 23.95 -0.15
N LYS A 147 -2.22 24.14 -0.28
CA LYS A 147 -2.83 25.29 0.42
C LYS A 147 -2.78 25.10 1.93
N TRP A 148 -3.14 23.84 2.43
CA TRP A 148 -3.10 23.58 3.89
C TRP A 148 -1.70 23.84 4.43
N GLY A 149 -0.69 23.35 3.73
CA GLY A 149 0.70 23.56 4.17
C GLY A 149 1.04 25.05 4.30
N ARG A 150 0.40 25.90 3.47
CA ARG A 150 0.62 27.37 3.51
C ARG A 150 -0.01 27.98 4.75
N HIS A 151 -1.07 27.32 5.18
CA HIS A 151 -1.85 27.96 6.25
C HIS A 151 -1.40 27.44 7.62
N ARG A 152 -0.51 26.38 7.74
CA ARG A 152 -0.06 25.87 9.05
C ARG A 152 1.23 26.60 9.48
N LYS A 153 1.15 27.91 10.04
CA LYS A 153 2.22 28.56 10.84
C LYS A 153 2.05 28.23 12.32
N GLY A 154 2.75 27.13 12.94
CA GLY A 154 2.61 26.87 14.39
C GLY A 154 1.37 26.01 14.70
N ASP A 155 1.00 25.61 15.92
CA ASP A 155 0.05 24.62 16.49
C ASP A 155 -1.39 25.13 16.36
N HIS A 156 -1.80 26.09 15.44
CA HIS A 156 -3.26 26.29 15.33
C HIS A 156 -3.54 27.64 14.69
N GLU A 157 -2.94 28.10 13.58
CA GLU A 157 -3.51 29.37 13.02
C GLU A 157 -3.56 29.27 11.50
N PHE A 158 -4.89 29.12 10.94
CA PHE A 158 -5.16 29.09 9.49
C PHE A 158 -5.25 30.51 8.94
N ALA A 159 -4.13 31.13 8.24
CA ALA A 159 -4.23 32.46 7.61
C ALA A 159 -4.73 32.33 6.16
N TYR A 160 -6.03 32.43 5.91
CA TYR A 160 -6.88 32.40 4.70
C TYR A 160 -6.60 33.63 3.82
N PHE A 161 -5.15 34.09 3.64
CA PHE A 161 -5.34 35.20 2.65
C PHE A 161 -3.98 35.68 2.18
N PHE A 162 -2.81 34.84 2.26
CA PHE A 162 -1.59 35.41 1.62
C PHE A 162 -0.82 34.28 0.94
N THR A 163 -0.83 34.23 -0.44
CA THR A 163 0.12 33.43 -1.26
C THR A 163 1.56 33.79 -0.89
N THR A 164 2.16 32.97 0.01
CA THR A 164 3.61 33.18 0.21
C THR A 164 4.38 32.49 -0.93
N SER A 165 5.26 33.16 -1.67
CA SER A 165 6.20 32.70 -2.74
C SER A 165 6.86 31.37 -2.37
N GLU A 166 6.48 30.77 -1.14
CA GLU A 166 7.20 29.52 -0.77
C GLU A 166 6.36 28.29 -1.07
N GLN A 167 5.97 28.09 -2.30
CA GLN A 167 5.20 26.94 -2.83
C GLN A 167 5.73 25.61 -2.28
N LEU A 168 4.88 25.02 -1.29
CA LEU A 168 5.03 23.59 -0.94
C LEU A 168 4.79 22.70 -2.16
N GLY A 169 5.67 22.75 -3.19
CA GLY A 169 5.36 22.05 -4.46
C GLY A 169 5.43 20.53 -4.28
N ILE A 170 4.15 19.91 -3.88
CA ILE A 170 4.14 18.44 -4.04
C ILE A 170 4.77 18.09 -5.40
N SER A 171 6.01 17.48 -5.30
CA SER A 171 6.73 17.04 -6.51
C SER A 171 6.11 15.74 -7.06
N TRP A 172 6.41 15.59 -8.35
CA TRP A 172 5.92 14.36 -9.01
C TRP A 172 6.22 13.12 -8.17
N PHE A 173 7.23 13.22 -7.32
CA PHE A 173 7.65 12.04 -6.54
C PHE A 173 6.84 11.92 -5.24
N ASP A 174 6.08 12.99 -4.91
CA ASP A 174 5.15 12.99 -3.75
C ASP A 174 3.70 12.80 -4.21
N ASP A 175 3.60 12.11 -5.40
CA ASP A 175 2.27 11.93 -6.00
C ASP A 175 1.42 10.96 -5.16
N VAL A 176 0.10 10.89 -5.53
CA VAL A 176 -0.86 10.06 -4.77
C VAL A 176 -0.59 8.58 -5.09
N ARG A 177 -0.44 7.82 -3.93
CA ARG A 177 -0.42 6.35 -4.08
C ARG A 177 -1.73 5.74 -3.55
N VAL A 178 -2.07 4.67 -4.34
CA VAL A 178 -3.26 3.96 -3.86
C VAL A 178 -2.82 2.60 -3.29
N ILE A 179 -3.19 2.52 -2.03
CA ILE A 179 -2.72 1.30 -1.34
C ILE A 179 -3.93 0.51 -0.82
N TYR A 180 -3.85 -0.81 -1.17
CA TYR A 180 -4.90 -1.70 -0.65
C TYR A 180 -4.42 -2.40 0.63
N ASP A 181 -5.18 -2.12 1.72
CA ASP A 181 -4.93 -2.86 2.97
C ASP A 181 -5.74 -4.16 3.01
N ALA A 182 -5.04 -5.28 2.91
CA ALA A 182 -5.75 -6.58 2.82
C ALA A 182 -6.35 -6.96 4.16
N ASN A 183 -5.81 -6.44 5.21
CA ASN A 183 -6.34 -6.80 6.54
C ASN A 183 -7.70 -6.13 6.82
N GLU A 184 -7.77 -4.94 6.27
CA GLU A 184 -8.99 -4.18 6.59
C GLU A 184 -9.90 -4.07 5.35
N GLY A 185 -9.39 -4.72 4.25
CA GLY A 185 -10.18 -4.66 2.99
C GLY A 185 -10.48 -3.22 2.56
N GLU A 186 -9.50 -2.35 2.90
CA GLU A 186 -9.77 -0.93 2.55
C GLU A 186 -8.63 -0.41 1.66
N THR A 187 -9.05 0.43 0.76
CA THR A 187 -8.04 1.12 -0.07
C THR A 187 -7.93 2.59 0.33
N SER A 188 -6.66 3.02 0.38
CA SER A 188 -6.46 4.42 0.76
C SER A 188 -5.45 5.09 -0.18
N GLN A 189 -5.78 6.41 -0.32
CA GLN A 189 -4.76 7.22 -1.02
C GLN A 189 -3.76 7.82 -0.02
N TYR A 190 -2.42 7.65 -0.46
CA TYR A 190 -1.38 8.18 0.46
C TYR A 190 -0.52 9.21 -0.31
N ILE A 191 -0.18 10.29 0.45
CA ILE A 191 0.79 11.26 -0.07
C ILE A 191 1.88 11.48 1.01
N MET A 192 3.13 11.29 0.47
CA MET A 192 4.24 11.47 1.43
C MET A 192 4.78 12.89 1.34
N LEU A 193 4.84 13.51 2.55
CA LEU A 193 5.29 14.92 2.59
C LEU A 193 6.65 14.99 3.28
N THR A 194 7.75 14.32 2.64
CA THR A 194 9.07 14.21 3.32
C THR A 194 10.08 15.08 2.60
N GLN A 195 9.71 16.27 2.02
CA GLN A 195 10.62 17.13 1.26
C GLN A 195 11.68 17.73 2.19
N PRO A 196 13.06 17.97 1.66
CA PRO A 196 14.17 18.44 2.49
C PRO A 196 13.93 19.87 3.03
N GLU A 197 14.50 20.25 4.24
CA GLU A 197 14.39 21.38 5.19
C GLU A 197 14.71 22.71 4.50
N SER A 198 15.37 22.72 3.27
CA SER A 198 15.82 24.02 2.71
C SER A 198 14.69 24.71 1.94
N GLU A 199 13.33 24.13 2.12
CA GLU A 199 12.17 24.74 1.43
C GLU A 199 11.06 25.04 2.43
N SER A 200 11.29 25.89 3.59
CA SER A 200 10.20 26.47 4.43
C SER A 200 9.06 25.47 4.63
N GLN A 201 9.18 24.24 5.22
CA GLN A 201 8.07 23.26 5.15
C GLN A 201 7.20 23.38 6.42
N LEU A 202 5.90 23.83 6.37
CA LEU A 202 4.78 23.92 7.34
C LEU A 202 4.03 22.58 7.45
N LEU A 203 4.29 21.35 6.44
CA LEU A 203 3.69 20.02 6.70
C LEU A 203 4.72 18.93 6.35
N ARG A 204 5.11 18.13 7.42
CA ARG A 204 5.98 16.95 7.25
C ARG A 204 5.26 15.70 7.78
N GLY A 205 5.18 14.76 6.94
CA GLY A 205 4.47 13.53 7.36
C GLY A 205 3.80 12.84 6.16
N ALA A 206 2.61 12.31 6.43
CA ALA A 206 1.87 11.57 5.37
C ALA A 206 0.37 11.91 5.48
N ILE A 207 -0.17 12.04 4.35
CA ILE A 207 -1.63 12.17 4.28
C ILE A 207 -2.24 10.84 3.80
N LYS A 208 -3.20 10.41 4.64
CA LYS A 208 -4.04 9.26 4.23
C LYS A 208 -5.48 9.71 3.98
N ALA A 209 -5.90 9.41 2.74
CA ALA A 209 -7.31 9.75 2.42
C ALA A 209 -8.09 8.51 1.99
N ASN A 210 -9.26 8.34 2.63
CA ASN A 210 -10.21 7.29 2.20
C ASN A 210 -11.65 7.75 2.43
N ALA A 211 -12.54 6.78 2.24
CA ALA A 211 -13.97 7.18 2.28
C ALA A 211 -14.34 7.75 3.65
N SER A 212 -13.54 7.45 4.65
CA SER A 212 -13.87 7.94 6.01
C SER A 212 -13.32 9.37 6.22
N GLY A 213 -12.44 9.72 5.37
CA GLY A 213 -11.97 11.12 5.56
C GLY A 213 -10.49 11.23 5.15
N ILE A 214 -9.92 12.49 5.48
CA ILE A 214 -8.50 12.78 5.21
C ILE A 214 -7.76 12.93 6.55
N PHE A 215 -6.69 12.18 6.60
CA PHE A 215 -5.97 12.15 7.90
C PHE A 215 -4.51 12.54 7.66
N PHE A 216 -4.01 13.38 8.64
CA PHE A 216 -2.60 13.81 8.53
C PHE A 216 -1.79 13.19 9.66
N PHE A 217 -0.68 12.57 9.16
CA PHE A 217 0.25 12.00 10.14
C PHE A 217 1.52 12.86 10.18
N ASP A 218 1.64 13.50 11.38
CA ASP A 218 2.69 14.55 11.48
C ASP A 218 4.01 13.91 11.92
N TRP A 219 5.04 14.20 11.00
CA TRP A 219 6.36 13.62 11.32
C TRP A 219 7.36 14.75 11.58
N SER A 220 6.90 15.84 11.96
CA SER A 220 7.79 17.02 12.09
C SER A 220 8.74 16.85 13.28
N ASP A 221 8.38 15.98 14.18
CA ASP A 221 9.22 15.88 15.39
C ASP A 221 10.23 14.75 15.23
N LEU A 222 10.24 14.09 14.06
CA LEU A 222 11.22 12.99 13.93
C LEU A 222 12.64 13.56 13.80
N SER A 223 13.61 12.97 14.61
CA SER A 223 15.05 13.31 14.50
C SER A 223 15.88 12.02 14.51
N PRO A 224 16.70 11.83 13.46
CA PRO A 224 16.88 12.73 12.29
C PRO A 224 15.66 12.67 11.34
N LYS A 225 15.58 13.77 10.52
CA LYS A 225 14.45 13.80 9.54
C LYS A 225 14.68 12.79 8.42
N PRO A 226 13.55 12.14 8.04
CA PRO A 226 13.71 11.17 6.94
C PRO A 226 14.09 11.85 5.62
N ILE A 227 14.77 11.15 4.78
CA ILE A 227 15.06 11.65 3.42
C ILE A 227 13.76 11.77 2.62
N ASP A 228 13.80 12.58 1.56
CA ASP A 228 12.56 12.76 0.76
C ASP A 228 12.38 11.59 -0.23
N THR A 229 11.17 11.50 -0.82
CA THR A 229 10.80 10.35 -1.68
C THR A 229 11.70 10.31 -2.92
N LEU A 230 12.17 11.48 -3.39
CA LEU A 230 13.09 11.45 -4.54
C LEU A 230 14.41 10.76 -4.17
N ASN A 231 14.90 11.17 -3.08
CA ASN A 231 16.14 10.49 -2.65
C ASN A 231 15.93 9.00 -2.43
N ALA A 232 14.80 8.62 -1.87
CA ALA A 232 14.55 7.17 -1.73
C ALA A 232 14.56 6.47 -3.09
N ILE A 233 13.99 7.10 -4.08
CA ILE A 233 13.95 6.48 -5.43
C ILE A 233 15.38 6.43 -6.00
N GLN A 234 16.11 7.47 -5.75
CA GLN A 234 17.48 7.49 -6.28
C GLN A 234 18.35 6.43 -5.59
N HIS A 235 18.20 6.36 -4.27
CA HIS A 235 18.92 5.26 -3.58
C HIS A 235 18.57 3.90 -4.19
N CYS A 236 17.30 3.68 -4.46
CA CYS A 236 16.89 2.39 -5.06
C CYS A 236 17.50 2.23 -6.46
N ALA A 237 17.45 3.28 -7.23
CA ALA A 237 17.99 3.18 -8.61
C ALA A 237 19.48 2.86 -8.58
N THR A 238 20.14 3.53 -7.69
CA THR A 238 21.57 3.26 -7.56
C THR A 238 21.83 1.80 -7.11
N ALA A 239 21.09 1.37 -6.13
CA ALA A 239 21.24 -0.03 -5.67
C ALA A 239 20.91 -1.02 -6.80
N LEU A 240 19.98 -0.67 -7.58
CA LEU A 240 19.64 -1.56 -8.73
C LEU A 240 20.83 -1.66 -9.69
N ASP A 241 21.35 -0.50 -10.03
CA ASP A 241 22.48 -0.49 -10.98
C ASP A 241 23.64 -1.34 -10.44
N ILE A 242 23.86 -1.20 -9.20
CA ILE A 242 24.98 -1.97 -8.60
C ILE A 242 24.66 -3.47 -8.66
N GLU A 243 23.49 -3.84 -8.23
CA GLU A 243 23.14 -5.26 -8.20
C GLU A 243 23.12 -5.87 -9.60
N ILE A 244 22.72 -5.19 -10.57
CA ILE A 244 22.63 -5.76 -11.94
C ILE A 244 23.98 -5.57 -12.63
N GLY A 245 24.65 -4.49 -12.27
CA GLY A 245 26.00 -4.30 -12.83
C GLY A 245 25.99 -3.33 -14.01
N THR A 246 24.76 -2.78 -14.29
CA THR A 246 24.72 -1.79 -15.40
C THR A 246 23.57 -0.80 -15.15
N THR A 247 23.70 0.35 -15.90
CA THR A 247 22.61 1.34 -15.80
C THR A 247 21.58 1.14 -16.92
N ASP A 248 21.97 0.21 -17.81
CA ASP A 248 21.00 -0.12 -18.89
C ASP A 248 20.22 -1.40 -18.55
N HIS A 249 19.02 -1.17 -17.97
CA HIS A 249 18.13 -2.30 -17.65
C HIS A 249 16.67 -1.82 -17.62
N ASN A 250 15.76 -2.78 -17.54
CA ASN A 250 14.32 -2.44 -17.67
C ASN A 250 13.64 -2.44 -16.29
N PHE A 251 14.40 -2.18 -15.26
CA PHE A 251 13.80 -2.09 -13.90
C PHE A 251 13.73 -0.62 -13.49
N TYR A 252 12.43 -0.30 -12.91
CA TYR A 252 12.25 1.11 -12.54
C TYR A 252 11.59 1.22 -11.17
N PRO A 253 12.35 1.91 -10.31
CA PRO A 253 11.67 2.17 -9.02
C PRO A 253 10.50 3.15 -9.18
N ILE A 254 9.46 2.83 -8.38
CA ILE A 254 8.31 3.76 -8.50
C ILE A 254 8.01 4.32 -7.11
N LEU A 255 6.84 5.02 -6.99
CA LEU A 255 6.58 5.86 -5.82
C LEU A 255 6.75 5.08 -4.51
N PRO A 256 7.68 5.57 -3.55
CA PRO A 256 7.93 4.91 -2.27
C PRO A 256 6.86 5.23 -1.22
N LEU A 257 6.78 4.30 -0.27
CA LEU A 257 5.93 4.56 0.90
C LEU A 257 6.76 4.38 2.19
N LEU A 258 6.53 5.41 3.01
CA LEU A 258 7.22 5.30 4.31
C LEU A 258 6.27 4.74 5.37
N PHE A 259 6.59 3.69 5.93
CA PHE A 259 5.73 3.18 7.00
C PHE A 259 6.56 2.32 7.95
N PRO A 260 6.08 2.17 9.12
CA PRO A 260 6.78 1.28 10.07
C PRO A 260 6.79 -0.18 9.59
N ILE A 261 8.04 -0.72 9.58
CA ILE A 261 8.12 -2.16 9.25
C ILE A 261 8.59 -2.94 10.48
N ARG A 262 7.96 -4.05 10.49
CA ARG A 262 8.29 -4.89 11.67
C ARG A 262 8.77 -6.26 11.20
N ASP A 263 9.89 -6.55 11.83
CA ASP A 263 10.25 -7.99 11.71
C ASP A 263 9.66 -8.79 12.88
N THR A 264 8.66 -9.52 12.47
CA THR A 264 7.90 -10.25 13.51
C THR A 264 8.78 -11.32 14.17
N TYR A 265 9.84 -11.78 13.46
CA TYR A 265 10.74 -12.79 14.04
C TYR A 265 11.74 -12.16 15.00
N LEU A 266 11.98 -10.84 14.95
CA LEU A 266 13.10 -10.28 15.75
C LEU A 266 12.60 -9.07 16.54
N ASN A 267 11.16 -9.00 16.58
CA ASN A 267 10.52 -7.91 17.33
C ASN A 267 11.26 -6.58 17.15
N MET A 268 11.81 -6.43 15.88
CA MET A 268 12.42 -5.12 15.58
C MET A 268 11.46 -4.29 14.71
N THR A 269 11.29 -3.01 15.22
CA THR A 269 10.46 -2.08 14.43
C THR A 269 11.34 -0.92 13.94
N ASP A 270 11.23 -0.81 12.68
CA ASP A 270 11.91 0.38 12.12
C ASP A 270 11.01 1.07 11.08
N TYR A 271 11.42 2.35 10.80
CA TYR A 271 10.79 3.02 9.64
C TYR A 271 11.63 2.83 8.38
N ALA A 272 10.87 2.50 7.31
CA ALA A 272 11.65 2.32 6.06
C ALA A 272 10.80 2.76 4.86
N TYR A 273 11.62 3.30 3.91
CA TYR A 273 10.91 3.44 2.62
C TYR A 273 10.84 2.10 1.89
N VAL A 274 9.62 1.73 1.57
CA VAL A 274 9.42 0.56 0.70
C VAL A 274 9.10 1.06 -0.72
N VAL A 275 10.05 0.65 -1.60
CA VAL A 275 9.92 1.17 -2.97
C VAL A 275 9.66 0.00 -3.92
N PRO A 276 8.48 0.03 -4.53
CA PRO A 276 8.26 -1.02 -5.54
C PRO A 276 9.11 -0.79 -6.79
N ILE A 277 9.38 -2.00 -7.44
CA ILE A 277 10.19 -1.96 -8.68
C ILE A 277 9.38 -2.58 -9.81
N GLN A 278 9.39 -1.80 -10.87
CA GLN A 278 8.65 -2.31 -12.05
C GLN A 278 9.66 -2.85 -13.07
N LEU A 279 9.23 -3.95 -13.69
CA LEU A 279 9.99 -4.46 -14.85
C LEU A 279 9.26 -4.14 -16.14
N SER A 280 9.95 -3.43 -17.05
CA SER A 280 9.40 -3.04 -18.36
C SER A 280 8.14 -2.18 -18.20
N ASN A 281 7.97 -1.55 -17.09
CA ASN A 281 6.93 -0.53 -16.80
C ASN A 281 5.57 -1.17 -16.55
N ILE A 282 5.53 -2.47 -16.53
CA ILE A 282 4.14 -2.95 -16.42
C ILE A 282 4.11 -4.12 -15.44
N ARG A 283 5.33 -4.67 -15.09
CA ARG A 283 5.27 -5.89 -14.26
C ARG A 283 5.98 -5.63 -12.93
N PHE A 284 5.38 -6.34 -11.98
CA PHE A 284 6.07 -6.25 -10.68
C PHE A 284 7.48 -6.87 -10.78
N GLY A 285 8.49 -6.02 -10.53
CA GLY A 285 9.90 -6.44 -10.74
C GLY A 285 10.63 -6.66 -9.42
N GLY A 286 9.99 -6.26 -8.31
CA GLY A 286 10.64 -6.48 -6.99
C GLY A 286 10.38 -5.29 -6.06
N VAL A 287 11.19 -5.38 -4.94
CA VAL A 287 10.99 -4.31 -3.94
C VAL A 287 12.37 -3.84 -3.46
N CYS A 288 12.42 -2.59 -3.28
CA CYS A 288 13.60 -1.99 -2.62
C CYS A 288 13.22 -1.38 -1.28
N ILE A 289 14.10 -1.62 -0.27
CA ILE A 289 13.84 -1.02 1.06
C ILE A 289 15.06 -0.18 1.43
N THR A 290 14.73 1.08 1.75
CA THR A 290 15.84 2.00 2.10
C THR A 290 15.57 2.66 3.46
N ASN A 291 16.69 2.82 4.19
CA ASN A 291 16.60 3.48 5.50
C ASN A 291 16.37 4.99 5.31
N PRO A 292 15.27 5.43 5.89
CA PRO A 292 14.89 6.82 5.64
C PRO A 292 15.81 7.81 6.38
N PHE A 293 16.66 7.27 7.17
CA PHE A 293 17.44 8.22 7.98
C PHE A 293 18.91 8.12 7.58
N ASP A 294 19.16 7.44 6.47
CA ASP A 294 20.53 7.30 5.94
C ASP A 294 20.64 8.08 4.62
N PRO A 295 21.25 9.25 4.69
CA PRO A 295 21.29 10.09 3.48
C PRO A 295 22.22 9.50 2.41
N SER A 296 23.10 8.65 2.76
CA SER A 296 24.08 8.12 1.81
C SER A 296 23.46 7.05 0.89
N GLY A 297 22.44 6.39 1.39
CA GLY A 297 21.78 5.36 0.56
C GLY A 297 22.46 3.99 0.73
N VAL A 298 23.51 3.94 1.55
CA VAL A 298 24.27 2.68 1.73
C VAL A 298 23.37 1.61 2.37
N GLN A 299 22.38 2.09 3.08
CA GLN A 299 21.51 1.09 3.73
C GLN A 299 20.24 0.89 2.87
N THR A 300 20.46 0.34 1.74
CA THR A 300 19.36 0.04 0.80
C THR A 300 19.50 -1.40 0.32
N VAL A 301 18.34 -2.06 0.41
CA VAL A 301 18.36 -3.46 -0.02
C VAL A 301 17.39 -3.62 -1.20
N ILE A 302 17.85 -4.59 -2.11
CA ILE A 302 16.94 -4.86 -3.25
C ILE A 302 16.64 -6.35 -3.31
N GLU A 303 15.34 -6.55 -3.56
CA GLU A 303 14.94 -7.95 -3.81
C GLU A 303 14.12 -8.01 -5.10
N PHE A 304 14.69 -8.95 -6.03
CA PHE A 304 13.97 -9.07 -7.32
C PHE A 304 12.91 -10.18 -7.23
N ALA A 305 11.85 -9.87 -7.98
CA ALA A 305 10.83 -10.93 -8.04
C ALA A 305 11.24 -11.97 -9.08
N GLU A 306 11.07 -13.27 -8.69
CA GLU A 306 11.26 -14.36 -9.66
C GLU A 306 9.91 -14.95 -10.09
N GLU A 307 9.91 -15.75 -11.23
CA GLU A 307 8.70 -16.21 -11.94
C GLU A 307 7.69 -16.87 -10.99
N LEU A 308 8.12 -17.36 -9.87
CA LEU A 308 7.12 -18.08 -9.04
C LEU A 308 6.97 -17.39 -7.69
N ASP A 309 7.63 -16.27 -7.66
CA ASP A 309 7.52 -15.59 -6.35
C ASP A 309 6.19 -14.83 -6.23
N THR A 310 5.64 -14.99 -5.02
CA THR A 310 4.52 -14.05 -4.71
C THR A 310 5.08 -12.71 -4.20
N VAL A 311 4.23 -11.66 -4.26
CA VAL A 311 4.64 -10.33 -3.74
C VAL A 311 5.01 -10.45 -2.26
N ASP A 312 4.30 -11.25 -1.55
CA ASP A 312 4.58 -11.39 -0.09
C ASP A 312 5.96 -12.04 0.14
N ASP A 313 6.23 -13.00 -0.75
CA ASP A 313 7.56 -13.66 -0.56
C ASP A 313 8.69 -12.67 -0.81
N VAL A 314 8.53 -11.93 -1.83
CA VAL A 314 9.59 -10.96 -2.17
C VAL A 314 9.71 -9.90 -1.07
N LEU A 315 8.60 -9.39 -0.64
CA LEU A 315 8.62 -8.39 0.45
C LEU A 315 9.24 -8.97 1.73
N ASN A 316 8.90 -10.17 2.10
CA ASN A 316 9.46 -10.75 3.34
C ASN A 316 10.98 -10.95 3.21
N GLU A 317 11.38 -11.35 2.08
CA GLU A 317 12.84 -11.52 1.89
C GLU A 317 13.55 -10.16 1.96
N ALA A 318 12.95 -9.23 1.30
CA ALA A 318 13.55 -7.88 1.35
C ALA A 318 13.60 -7.35 2.80
N LEU A 319 12.51 -7.55 3.52
CA LEU A 319 12.49 -7.07 4.94
C LEU A 319 13.56 -7.79 5.75
N ASN A 320 13.70 -9.07 5.56
CA ASN A 320 14.73 -9.81 6.32
C ASN A 320 16.13 -9.29 5.98
N SER A 321 16.37 -9.12 4.71
CA SER A 321 17.69 -8.58 4.31
C SER A 321 17.94 -7.19 4.91
N TYR A 322 16.95 -6.43 4.82
CA TYR A 322 17.07 -5.07 5.40
C TYR A 322 17.40 -5.12 6.89
N PHE A 323 16.72 -5.92 7.62
CA PHE A 323 16.97 -5.95 9.07
C PHE A 323 18.34 -6.58 9.37
N LEU A 324 18.75 -7.55 8.53
CA LEU A 324 20.12 -8.09 8.73
C LEU A 324 21.16 -6.99 8.50
N MET A 325 20.90 -6.23 7.49
CA MET A 325 21.80 -5.09 7.23
C MET A 325 21.87 -4.13 8.42
N LEU A 326 20.82 -3.95 9.13
CA LEU A 326 20.82 -2.98 10.26
C LEU A 326 21.39 -3.65 11.51
N GLY A 327 21.91 -4.84 11.30
CA GLY A 327 22.63 -5.42 12.45
C GLY A 327 21.76 -6.44 13.20
N ALA A 328 20.57 -6.65 12.62
CA ALA A 328 19.81 -7.76 13.26
C ALA A 328 20.60 -9.07 13.19
N GLU A 329 21.05 -9.55 14.43
CA GLU A 329 21.77 -10.84 14.43
C GLU A 329 20.92 -11.94 13.75
N THR A 330 21.55 -12.50 12.61
CA THR A 330 20.89 -13.73 12.10
C THR A 330 20.44 -14.63 13.26
N PRO A 331 19.13 -14.76 13.47
CA PRO A 331 18.89 -15.75 14.54
C PRO A 331 19.95 -16.86 14.56
N THR A 332 20.95 -16.64 15.33
CA THR A 332 21.59 -17.96 15.55
C THR A 332 20.53 -19.04 15.80
N VAL A 333 19.83 -19.50 14.78
CA VAL A 333 19.09 -20.72 15.18
C VAL A 333 19.80 -21.39 16.36
N ASP A 334 20.04 -20.57 17.49
CA ASP A 334 20.51 -21.46 18.58
C ASP A 334 19.65 -22.73 18.68
N ASN A 335 19.78 -23.64 17.69
CA ASN A 335 19.12 -24.96 17.88
C ASN A 335 18.92 -25.27 19.35
N LYS A 336 18.37 -24.26 20.20
CA LYS A 336 18.15 -24.76 21.56
C LYS A 336 16.78 -25.45 21.64
N THR A 337 16.87 -26.74 21.75
CA THR A 337 15.73 -27.66 21.85
C THR A 337 14.84 -27.30 23.06
N GLU A 338 13.57 -26.79 22.74
CA GLU A 338 12.56 -26.56 23.79
C GLU A 338 11.62 -27.78 23.93
N THR A 339 11.13 -27.82 25.22
CA THR A 339 10.25 -28.97 25.45
C THR A 339 8.85 -28.48 25.87
N LEU A 340 7.87 -28.98 25.12
CA LEU A 340 6.47 -28.65 25.48
C LEU A 340 5.74 -29.91 25.95
N ASN A 341 5.22 -29.77 27.18
CA ASN A 341 4.26 -30.77 27.68
C ASN A 341 2.81 -30.32 27.44
N ILE A 342 2.12 -31.15 26.64
CA ILE A 342 0.83 -30.66 26.13
C ILE A 342 -0.27 -31.01 27.16
N THR A 343 -0.99 -29.97 27.52
CA THR A 343 -2.09 -30.22 28.49
C THR A 343 -3.46 -29.99 27.81
N ALA A 344 -3.40 -29.29 26.68
CA ALA A 344 -4.62 -29.13 25.86
C ALA A 344 -4.22 -28.94 24.39
N TYR A 345 -5.14 -29.53 23.56
CA TYR A 345 -4.80 -29.48 22.13
C TYR A 345 -6.07 -29.28 21.30
N THR A 346 -6.08 -28.23 20.45
CA THR A 346 -7.28 -27.93 19.65
C THR A 346 -6.84 -27.43 18.26
N SER A 347 -7.90 -27.32 17.38
CA SER A 347 -7.59 -26.74 16.05
C SER A 347 -8.75 -25.85 15.59
N PHE A 348 -8.35 -24.84 14.70
CA PHE A 348 -9.41 -24.04 14.05
C PHE A 348 -8.93 -23.62 12.66
N GLU A 349 -9.99 -23.11 11.85
CA GLU A 349 -9.66 -22.70 10.46
C GLU A 349 -9.57 -21.18 10.37
N GLN A 350 -8.48 -20.71 9.76
CA GLN A 350 -8.31 -19.26 9.51
C GLN A 350 -7.70 -19.05 8.12
N ASP A 351 -8.52 -18.30 7.23
CA ASP A 351 -8.07 -17.96 5.87
C ASP A 351 -7.79 -19.21 5.04
N GLY A 352 -8.62 -20.30 5.32
CA GLY A 352 -8.48 -21.50 4.45
C GLY A 352 -7.39 -22.44 4.97
N ASP A 353 -6.67 -22.01 6.10
CA ASP A 353 -5.65 -22.90 6.67
C ASP A 353 -6.07 -23.43 8.04
N THR A 354 -5.72 -24.75 8.23
CA THR A 354 -5.99 -25.32 9.57
C THR A 354 -4.81 -25.03 10.50
N ILE A 355 -5.21 -24.42 11.60
CA ILE A 355 -4.17 -24.13 12.63
C ILE A 355 -4.42 -25.03 13.84
N TYR A 356 -3.22 -25.73 14.29
CA TYR A 356 -3.35 -26.50 15.55
C TYR A 356 -2.69 -25.73 16.70
N VAL A 357 -3.43 -25.89 17.84
CA VAL A 357 -2.89 -25.14 18.99
C VAL A 357 -2.73 -26.11 20.19
N ALA A 358 -1.44 -26.03 20.68
CA ALA A 358 -1.21 -26.86 21.89
C ALA A 358 -0.94 -25.96 23.10
N TYR A 359 -1.74 -26.20 24.10
CA TYR A 359 -1.48 -25.51 25.39
C TYR A 359 -0.78 -26.45 26.38
N GLY A 360 0.32 -25.86 26.92
CA GLY A 360 1.03 -26.70 27.92
C GLY A 360 2.19 -25.93 28.55
N ASN A 361 2.89 -26.71 29.35
CA ASN A 361 4.08 -26.14 30.02
C ASN A 361 5.30 -26.16 29.09
N LEU A 362 5.68 -24.97 28.70
CA LEU A 362 6.80 -24.86 27.74
C LEU A 362 8.06 -24.45 28.50
N THR A 363 9.04 -25.34 28.48
CA THR A 363 10.38 -24.94 28.99
C THR A 363 11.24 -24.37 27.85
N SER A 364 11.37 -22.99 27.95
CA SER A 364 12.10 -22.38 26.83
C SER A 364 13.21 -21.46 27.33
N TYR A 365 14.12 -21.17 26.48
CA TYR A 365 15.17 -20.18 26.80
C TYR A 365 14.76 -18.80 26.27
N PRO A 366 14.44 -17.95 27.20
CA PRO A 366 14.11 -16.60 26.71
C PRO A 366 15.31 -15.96 25.99
N TYR A 367 14.95 -15.12 25.01
CA TYR A 367 15.99 -14.50 24.17
C TYR A 367 17.08 -13.84 25.04
N GLY A 368 18.41 -14.33 24.74
CA GLY A 368 19.56 -13.64 25.40
C GLY A 368 19.85 -14.21 26.79
N ASN A 369 19.01 -15.32 27.03
CA ASN A 369 19.19 -15.89 28.38
C ASN A 369 19.70 -17.33 28.26
N SER A 370 20.59 -17.70 29.16
CA SER A 370 21.11 -19.09 29.13
C SER A 370 20.39 -19.96 30.16
N THR A 371 19.40 -19.35 30.81
CA THR A 371 18.68 -20.16 31.81
C THR A 371 17.26 -20.45 31.32
N PRO A 372 16.88 -21.73 31.33
CA PRO A 372 15.53 -22.08 30.87
C PRO A 372 14.45 -21.67 31.88
N PHE A 373 13.37 -21.25 31.25
CA PHE A 373 12.20 -20.87 32.07
C PHE A 373 10.97 -21.63 31.58
N ALA A 374 10.21 -22.08 32.59
CA ALA A 374 8.99 -22.86 32.23
C ALA A 374 7.74 -22.01 32.48
N GLU A 375 6.93 -21.99 31.43
CA GLU A 375 5.64 -21.28 31.60
C GLU A 375 4.53 -22.02 30.84
N ASN A 376 3.34 -21.77 31.46
CA ASN A 376 2.19 -22.30 30.67
C ASN A 376 1.85 -21.34 29.52
N THR A 377 1.97 -21.96 28.34
CA THR A 377 1.69 -21.07 27.18
C THR A 377 1.13 -21.91 26.02
N THR A 378 0.73 -21.07 25.03
CA THR A 378 0.17 -21.73 23.83
C THR A 378 1.22 -21.72 22.70
N VAL A 379 1.30 -22.92 22.08
CA VAL A 379 2.18 -22.98 20.90
C VAL A 379 1.34 -23.29 19.65
N TRP A 380 1.65 -22.43 18.60
CA TRP A 380 0.83 -22.58 17.38
C TRP A 380 1.62 -23.38 16.34
N PHE A 381 0.87 -24.30 15.64
CA PHE A 381 1.47 -25.06 14.50
C PHE A 381 0.78 -24.64 13.20
N THR A 382 1.72 -24.12 12.31
CA THR A 382 1.12 -23.70 11.02
C THR A 382 1.89 -24.35 9.87
N GLN A 383 1.15 -24.52 8.73
CA GLN A 383 1.77 -25.23 7.57
C GLN A 383 2.84 -24.35 6.93
N ASP A 384 2.96 -23.15 7.36
CA ASP A 384 3.97 -22.23 6.79
C ASP A 384 5.38 -22.56 7.31
N PHE A 385 5.35 -23.29 8.51
CA PHE A 385 6.70 -23.46 9.11
C PHE A 385 7.10 -24.93 9.10
N LEU A 386 6.16 -25.82 8.87
CA LEU A 386 6.48 -27.26 9.07
C LEU A 386 6.36 -27.98 7.72
N ASN A 387 7.29 -28.85 7.50
CA ASN A 387 7.15 -29.68 6.29
C ASN A 387 6.08 -30.76 6.46
N VAL A 388 5.80 -31.46 5.40
CA VAL A 388 4.62 -32.35 5.34
C VAL A 388 4.73 -33.43 6.42
N SER A 389 5.91 -33.96 6.64
CA SER A 389 6.08 -35.02 7.67
C SER A 389 5.83 -34.46 9.08
N GLN A 390 6.30 -33.34 9.36
CA GLN A 390 6.08 -32.71 10.69
C GLN A 390 4.62 -32.28 10.87
N TRP A 391 4.13 -31.89 9.79
CA TRP A 391 2.70 -31.51 9.88
C TRP A 391 1.85 -32.73 10.20
N GLN A 392 2.13 -33.83 9.61
CA GLN A 392 1.37 -35.07 9.95
C GLN A 392 1.53 -35.42 11.43
N GLN A 393 2.74 -35.10 11.93
CA GLN A 393 2.94 -35.35 13.37
C GLN A 393 2.03 -34.47 14.23
N VAL A 394 1.84 -33.31 13.76
CA VAL A 394 1.01 -32.37 14.55
C VAL A 394 -0.44 -32.87 14.57
N ILE A 395 -0.81 -33.46 13.47
CA ILE A 395 -2.22 -33.91 13.36
C ILE A 395 -2.46 -35.06 14.34
N PHE A 396 -1.41 -35.73 14.72
CA PHE A 396 -1.65 -36.92 15.56
C PHE A 396 -1.20 -36.65 17.00
N LEU A 397 -0.89 -35.47 17.29
CA LEU A 397 -0.51 -35.17 18.69
C LEU A 397 -1.70 -35.37 19.63
N GLN A 398 -1.34 -35.68 20.90
CA GLN A 398 -2.41 -35.88 21.91
C GLN A 398 -1.98 -35.22 23.22
N VAL A 399 -3.09 -34.94 23.94
CA VAL A 399 -2.78 -34.44 25.31
C VAL A 399 -1.91 -35.46 26.05
N GLY A 400 -0.80 -34.94 26.64
CA GLY A 400 0.12 -35.84 27.38
C GLY A 400 1.42 -36.03 26.61
N ASP A 401 1.36 -35.71 25.30
CA ASP A 401 2.63 -35.83 24.54
C ASP A 401 3.62 -34.74 24.99
N VAL A 402 4.93 -35.21 24.87
CA VAL A 402 6.00 -34.24 25.15
C VAL A 402 6.77 -34.00 23.83
N LEU A 403 6.78 -32.67 23.52
CA LEU A 403 7.45 -32.33 22.25
C LEU A 403 8.79 -31.67 22.52
N GLU A 404 9.71 -32.22 21.69
CA GLU A 404 10.93 -31.38 21.54
C GLU A 404 10.87 -30.58 20.22
N LEU A 405 10.96 -29.20 20.45
CA LEU A 405 10.67 -28.40 19.25
C LEU A 405 11.53 -27.13 19.27
N ASN A 406 11.63 -26.65 18.07
CA ASN A 406 12.10 -25.24 17.97
C ASN A 406 10.93 -24.27 17.81
N VAL A 407 11.04 -23.17 18.70
CA VAL A 407 9.87 -22.27 18.63
C VAL A 407 10.38 -20.83 18.47
N THR A 408 9.49 -20.04 17.91
CA THR A 408 9.73 -18.58 17.92
C THR A 408 8.50 -17.86 18.47
N GLU A 409 8.81 -16.75 19.21
CA GLU A 409 7.68 -15.98 19.77
C GLU A 409 7.43 -14.73 18.91
N VAL A 410 6.13 -14.66 18.39
CA VAL A 410 5.70 -13.46 17.63
C VAL A 410 4.41 -12.89 18.24
N ASN A 411 4.54 -11.56 18.72
CA ASN A 411 3.34 -10.92 19.30
C ASN A 411 2.79 -11.74 20.48
N GLU A 412 3.73 -12.29 21.23
CA GLU A 412 3.39 -13.02 22.47
C GLU A 412 2.76 -14.39 22.15
N ILE A 413 2.95 -14.77 20.86
CA ILE A 413 2.47 -16.12 20.49
C ILE A 413 3.69 -16.96 20.10
N PHE A 414 3.70 -18.18 20.63
CA PHE A 414 4.82 -19.08 20.25
C PHE A 414 4.42 -19.90 19.02
N TYR A 415 5.32 -19.75 17.97
CA TYR A 415 5.11 -20.60 16.77
C TYR A 415 6.18 -21.68 16.71
N CYS A 416 5.63 -22.89 16.24
CA CYS A 416 6.58 -24.00 16.12
C CYS A 416 7.27 -23.92 14.75
N LEU A 417 8.60 -23.92 14.86
CA LEU A 417 9.38 -23.84 13.59
C LEU A 417 9.80 -25.24 13.12
N GLU A 418 9.95 -26.11 14.11
CA GLU A 418 10.39 -27.49 13.78
C GLU A 418 10.05 -28.42 14.96
N ILE A 419 9.54 -29.63 14.53
CA ILE A 419 9.36 -30.69 15.55
C ILE A 419 10.56 -31.64 15.50
N ILE A 420 11.23 -31.67 16.66
CA ILE A 420 12.44 -32.53 16.71
C ILE A 420 12.06 -33.96 17.09
N SER A 421 11.17 -34.09 18.08
CA SER A 421 10.69 -35.44 18.43
C SER A 421 9.41 -35.31 19.28
N VAL A 422 8.68 -36.48 19.24
CA VAL A 422 7.43 -36.55 20.03
C VAL A 422 7.50 -37.79 20.92
N THR A 423 7.46 -37.58 22.25
CA THR A 423 7.37 -38.74 23.17
C THR A 423 6.04 -38.71 23.95
#